data_AF-A0AAV7JLD9-F1
#
_entry.id   AF-A0AAV7JLD9-F1
#
_cell.length_a   1.000
_cell.length_b   1.000
_cell.length_c   1.000
_cell.angle_alpha   90.00
_cell.angle_beta   90.00
_cell.angle_gamma   90.00
#
_symmetry.space_group_name_H-M   'P 1'
#
loop_
_entity.id
_entity.type
_entity.pdbx_description
1 polymer ?
#
loop_
_entity_poly.entity_id
_entity_poly.type
_entity_poly.pdbx_seq_one_letter_code
_entity_poly.pdbx_strand_id
1 'polypeptide(L)'
;MKVAVGCGYRNSGLSIGKKIILAVRSTQGLEVPIGRDGSILVEEKYLKFLVEEANIKMNLNCERINVLELAITNEITRLLEMGVCQQENNHQERTLIHKENGMEIKKLKIDSKFKDEDNILENLFT
;
A
#
# COMPACT_ATOMS: atom_id res chain seq x y z
N MET A 1 2.92 -9.70 8.43
CA MET A 1 3.76 -10.05 7.25
C MET A 1 3.14 -11.12 6.36
N LYS A 2 2.63 -12.25 6.91
CA LYS A 2 2.04 -13.35 6.10
C LYS A 2 0.96 -12.91 5.12
N VAL A 3 -0.02 -12.12 5.56
CA VAL A 3 -1.10 -11.59 4.72
C VAL A 3 -0.55 -10.83 3.52
N ALA A 4 0.33 -9.84 3.74
CA ALA A 4 0.94 -9.06 2.66
C ALA A 4 1.70 -9.91 1.63
N VAL A 5 2.47 -10.90 2.08
CA VAL A 5 3.19 -11.82 1.18
C VAL A 5 2.22 -12.69 0.39
N GLY A 6 1.14 -13.18 1.01
CA GLY A 6 0.07 -13.93 0.36
C GLY A 6 -0.66 -13.12 -0.72
N CYS A 7 -0.84 -11.81 -0.50
CA CYS A 7 -1.40 -10.88 -1.48
C CYS A 7 -0.40 -10.44 -2.57
N GLY A 8 0.82 -11.02 -2.60
CA GLY A 8 1.81 -10.77 -3.64
C GLY A 8 2.77 -9.61 -3.37
N TYR A 9 2.81 -9.05 -2.16
CA TYR A 9 3.82 -8.06 -1.75
C TYR A 9 5.09 -8.76 -1.27
N ARG A 10 5.78 -9.43 -2.19
CA ARG A 10 6.94 -10.29 -1.93
C ARG A 10 8.18 -9.54 -1.44
N ASN A 11 8.27 -8.25 -1.78
CA ASN A 11 9.37 -7.37 -1.39
C ASN A 11 9.11 -6.66 -0.04
N SER A 12 8.20 -7.20 0.77
CA SER A 12 7.89 -6.65 2.09
C SER A 12 8.96 -7.03 3.11
N GLY A 13 9.25 -6.10 4.02
CA GLY A 13 10.30 -6.27 5.04
C GLY A 13 9.88 -5.74 6.40
N LEU A 14 10.53 -6.26 7.45
CA LEU A 14 10.29 -5.89 8.84
C LEU A 14 11.56 -5.29 9.44
N SER A 15 11.44 -4.13 10.09
CA SER A 15 12.49 -3.53 10.90
C SER A 15 12.06 -3.46 12.35
N ILE A 16 12.93 -3.91 13.26
CA ILE A 16 12.68 -3.96 14.69
C ILE A 16 13.71 -3.05 15.37
N GLY A 17 13.22 -1.95 15.95
CA GLY A 17 14.02 -1.03 16.77
C GLY A 17 13.18 -0.52 17.93
N LYS A 18 13.23 0.79 18.22
CA LYS A 18 12.30 1.41 19.19
C LYS A 18 10.83 1.28 18.81
N LYS A 19 10.56 1.10 17.52
CA LYS A 19 9.24 0.79 16.95
C LYS A 19 9.40 -0.41 16.02
N ILE A 20 8.30 -1.15 15.83
CA ILE A 20 8.21 -2.20 14.80
C ILE A 20 7.66 -1.53 13.54
N ILE A 21 8.41 -1.59 12.44
CA ILE A 21 8.02 -1.01 11.15
C ILE A 21 7.92 -2.13 10.12
N LEU A 22 6.74 -2.28 9.51
CA LEU A 22 6.50 -3.15 8.37
C LEU A 22 6.47 -2.31 7.10
N ALA A 23 7.38 -2.58 6.16
CA ALA A 23 7.33 -2.04 4.82
C ALA A 23 6.63 -3.04 3.90
N VAL A 24 5.57 -2.61 3.21
CA VAL A 24 4.84 -3.44 2.25
C VAL A 24 5.13 -2.94 0.84
N ARG A 25 5.78 -3.78 0.01
CA ARG A 25 6.22 -3.40 -1.34
C ARG A 25 5.92 -4.51 -2.35
N SER A 26 5.38 -4.12 -3.51
CA SER A 26 5.10 -5.02 -4.64
C SER A 26 6.36 -5.21 -5.50
N THR A 27 6.27 -6.09 -6.50
CA THR A 27 7.30 -6.28 -7.52
C THR A 27 7.03 -5.47 -8.79
N GLN A 28 5.92 -4.71 -8.84
CA GLN A 28 5.55 -3.93 -10.01
C GLN A 28 6.48 -2.73 -10.15
N GLY A 29 6.87 -2.46 -11.40
CA GLY A 29 7.73 -1.34 -11.75
C GLY A 29 7.74 -1.13 -13.26
N LEU A 30 8.02 0.10 -13.66
CA LEU A 30 8.25 0.47 -15.05
C LEU A 30 9.35 1.55 -15.04
N GLU A 31 10.56 1.13 -15.39
CA GLU A 31 11.71 2.01 -15.49
C GLU A 31 12.23 1.91 -16.91
N VAL A 32 12.17 3.03 -17.66
CA VAL A 32 12.57 3.09 -19.05
C VAL A 32 13.28 4.42 -19.31
N PRO A 33 14.47 4.43 -19.92
CA PRO A 33 15.13 5.67 -20.32
C PRO A 33 14.37 6.31 -21.49
N ILE A 34 13.86 7.51 -21.28
CA ILE A 34 13.13 8.28 -22.32
C ILE A 34 13.99 9.38 -22.96
N GLY A 35 15.10 9.75 -22.33
CA GLY A 35 15.97 10.83 -22.79
C GLY A 35 17.30 10.87 -22.04
N ARG A 36 18.24 11.66 -22.55
CA ARG A 36 19.55 11.93 -21.95
C ARG A 36 20.03 13.32 -22.35
N ASP A 37 20.67 14.04 -21.43
CA ASP A 37 21.30 15.35 -21.69
C ASP A 37 20.36 16.37 -22.37
N GLY A 38 19.11 16.44 -21.89
CA GLY A 38 18.09 17.35 -22.45
C GLY A 38 17.50 16.92 -23.79
N SER A 39 17.95 15.80 -24.37
CA SER A 39 17.44 15.24 -25.63
C SER A 39 16.53 14.05 -25.38
N ILE A 40 15.38 14.01 -26.05
CA ILE A 40 14.48 12.84 -26.04
C ILE A 40 15.04 11.79 -27.00
N LEU A 41 15.16 10.55 -26.54
CA LEU A 41 15.75 9.43 -27.30
C LEU A 41 14.71 8.53 -27.96
N VAL A 42 13.43 8.81 -27.74
CA VAL A 42 12.31 7.96 -28.14
C VAL A 42 11.31 8.74 -28.98
N GLU A 43 10.65 8.05 -29.91
CA GLU A 43 9.59 8.62 -30.74
C GLU A 43 8.29 8.80 -29.94
N GLU A 44 7.43 9.70 -30.38
CA GLU A 44 6.13 9.96 -29.74
C GLU A 44 5.26 8.69 -29.64
N LYS A 45 5.32 7.82 -30.66
CA LYS A 45 4.60 6.53 -30.66
C LYS A 45 5.02 5.65 -29.48
N TYR A 46 6.31 5.64 -29.15
CA TYR A 46 6.82 4.88 -28.01
C TYR A 46 6.37 5.48 -26.68
N LEU A 47 6.32 6.81 -26.57
CA LEU A 47 5.78 7.47 -25.37
C LEU A 47 4.31 7.13 -25.15
N LYS A 48 3.49 7.10 -26.20
CA LYS A 48 2.07 6.69 -26.10
C LYS A 48 1.94 5.26 -25.57
N PHE A 49 2.72 4.33 -26.12
CA PHE A 49 2.81 2.96 -25.63
C PHE A 49 3.22 2.89 -24.16
N LEU A 50 4.25 3.63 -23.73
CA LEU A 50 4.69 3.65 -22.34
C LEU A 50 3.61 4.18 -21.39
N VAL A 51 2.85 5.19 -21.80
CA VAL A 51 1.74 5.73 -21.00
C VAL A 51 0.63 4.69 -20.84
N GLU A 52 0.28 3.97 -21.91
CA GLU A 52 -0.69 2.87 -21.85
C GLU A 52 -0.23 1.77 -20.88
N GLU A 53 1.02 1.30 -21.01
CA GLU A 53 1.62 0.31 -20.11
C GLU A 53 1.69 0.79 -18.65
N ALA A 54 2.04 2.06 -18.44
CA ALA A 54 2.09 2.66 -17.11
C ALA A 54 0.70 2.68 -16.45
N ASN A 55 -0.33 3.05 -17.21
CA ASN A 55 -1.71 3.08 -16.72
C ASN A 55 -2.22 1.67 -16.39
N ILE A 56 -1.94 0.68 -17.24
CA ILE A 56 -2.28 -0.73 -16.97
C ILE A 56 -1.62 -1.20 -15.67
N LYS A 57 -0.31 -0.96 -15.51
CA LYS A 57 0.42 -1.33 -14.28
C LYS A 57 -0.12 -0.60 -13.06
N MET A 58 -0.51 0.67 -13.18
CA MET A 58 -1.10 1.44 -12.09
C MET A 58 -2.45 0.86 -11.66
N ASN A 59 -3.34 0.55 -12.61
CA ASN A 59 -4.65 -0.04 -12.30
C ASN A 59 -4.50 -1.38 -11.60
N LEU A 60 -3.62 -2.26 -12.10
CA LEU A 60 -3.31 -3.53 -11.44
C LEU A 60 -2.71 -3.33 -10.05
N ASN A 61 -1.93 -2.27 -9.82
CA ASN A 61 -1.43 -1.95 -8.48
C ASN A 61 -2.56 -1.55 -7.53
N CYS A 62 -3.50 -0.72 -8.00
CA CYS A 62 -4.68 -0.32 -7.23
C CYS A 62 -5.55 -1.53 -6.84
N GLU A 63 -5.82 -2.43 -7.78
CA GLU A 63 -6.56 -3.67 -7.50
C GLU A 63 -5.88 -4.52 -6.41
N ARG A 64 -4.55 -4.63 -6.45
CA ARG A 64 -3.79 -5.37 -5.41
C ARG A 64 -3.86 -4.70 -4.05
N ILE A 65 -3.91 -3.37 -4.00
CA ILE A 65 -4.12 -2.63 -2.75
C ILE A 65 -5.49 -2.96 -2.16
N ASN A 66 -6.54 -3.00 -2.99
CA ASN A 66 -7.88 -3.37 -2.53
C ASN A 66 -7.93 -4.82 -2.01
N VAL A 67 -7.26 -5.76 -2.70
CA VAL A 67 -7.15 -7.15 -2.24
C VAL A 67 -6.41 -7.22 -0.90
N LEU A 68 -5.34 -6.44 -0.72
CA LEU A 68 -4.60 -6.39 0.54
C LEU A 68 -5.47 -5.81 1.66
N GLU A 69 -6.22 -4.74 1.40
CA GLU A 69 -7.14 -4.12 2.35
C GLU A 69 -8.19 -5.13 2.84
N LEU A 70 -8.83 -5.84 1.91
CA LEU A 70 -9.81 -6.88 2.24
C LEU A 70 -9.17 -8.00 3.06
N ALA A 71 -8.01 -8.50 2.65
CA ALA A 71 -7.33 -9.58 3.34
C ALA A 71 -6.90 -9.21 4.77
N ILE A 72 -6.44 -7.97 4.97
CA ILE A 72 -6.11 -7.44 6.29
C ILE A 72 -7.37 -7.32 7.14
N THR A 73 -8.46 -6.78 6.58
CA THR A 73 -9.73 -6.62 7.30
C THR A 73 -10.27 -7.97 7.74
N ASN A 74 -10.27 -8.97 6.87
CA ASN A 74 -10.71 -10.32 7.18
C ASN A 74 -9.86 -10.96 8.29
N GLU A 75 -8.53 -10.79 8.23
CA GLU A 75 -7.63 -11.32 9.26
C GLU A 75 -7.84 -10.63 10.60
N ILE A 76 -8.07 -9.31 10.61
CA ILE A 76 -8.41 -8.56 11.85
C ILE A 76 -9.72 -9.07 12.44
N THR A 77 -10.78 -9.19 11.64
CA THR A 77 -12.08 -9.72 12.07
C THR A 77 -11.94 -11.12 12.67
N ARG A 78 -11.22 -12.01 11.99
CA ARG A 78 -10.93 -13.37 12.47
C ARG A 78 -10.22 -13.36 13.83
N LEU A 79 -9.22 -12.48 14.00
CA LEU A 79 -8.49 -12.37 15.27
C LEU A 79 -9.37 -11.82 16.41
N LEU A 80 -10.30 -10.92 16.10
CA LEU A 80 -11.27 -10.39 17.07
C LEU A 80 -12.28 -11.47 17.49
N GLU A 81 -12.82 -12.24 16.55
CA GLU A 81 -13.76 -13.34 16.81
C GLU A 81 -13.13 -14.48 17.63
N MET A 82 -11.83 -14.72 17.46
CA MET A 82 -11.10 -15.75 18.21
C MET A 82 -10.70 -15.36 19.63
N GLY A 83 -10.98 -14.12 20.08
CA GLY A 83 -10.76 -13.71 21.47
C GLY A 83 -9.30 -13.75 21.93
N VAL A 84 -8.34 -13.46 21.05
CA VAL A 84 -6.91 -13.48 21.43
C VAL A 84 -6.59 -12.31 22.37
N CYS A 85 -6.02 -12.64 23.52
CA CYS A 85 -5.75 -11.79 24.69
C CYS A 85 -5.13 -10.41 24.41
N GLN A 86 -5.65 -9.42 25.14
CA GLN A 86 -5.02 -8.13 25.38
C GLN A 86 -3.66 -8.33 26.08
N GLN A 87 -2.60 -7.82 25.48
CA GLN A 87 -1.41 -7.45 26.24
C GLN A 87 -1.55 -5.96 26.59
N GLU A 88 -1.68 -5.69 27.89
CA GLU A 88 -1.62 -4.34 28.44
C GLU A 88 -0.28 -3.69 28.09
N ASN A 89 -0.29 -2.78 27.11
CA ASN A 89 0.87 -1.96 26.81
C ASN A 89 0.92 -0.78 27.79
N ASN A 90 1.48 -1.03 28.98
CA ASN A 90 2.09 0.03 29.78
C ASN A 90 3.39 0.48 29.11
N HIS A 91 3.27 1.31 28.06
CA HIS A 91 4.41 2.03 27.52
C HIS A 91 4.04 3.48 27.25
N GLN A 92 4.56 4.36 28.12
CA GLN A 92 4.40 5.80 28.09
C GLN A 92 4.59 6.37 26.67
N GLU A 93 3.54 7.02 26.16
CA GLU A 93 3.64 7.92 25.02
C GLU A 93 4.70 8.98 25.29
N ARG A 94 5.90 8.82 24.69
CA ARG A 94 6.80 9.95 24.49
C ARG A 94 6.32 10.72 23.27
N THR A 95 5.51 11.73 23.51
CA THR A 95 5.25 12.82 22.57
C THR A 95 6.58 13.43 22.14
N LEU A 96 7.01 13.17 20.91
CA LEU A 96 8.11 13.91 20.29
C LEU A 96 7.55 15.25 19.86
N ILE A 97 7.57 16.21 20.79
CA ILE A 97 7.32 17.62 20.50
C ILE A 97 8.50 18.12 19.68
N HIS A 98 8.42 18.03 18.35
CA HIS A 98 9.17 18.94 17.50
C HIS A 98 8.43 20.27 17.52
N LYS A 99 9.03 21.26 18.20
CA LYS A 99 8.66 22.67 18.01
C LYS A 99 9.16 23.08 16.64
N GLU A 100 8.31 22.97 15.63
CA GLU A 100 8.41 23.82 14.45
C GLU A 100 7.21 24.75 14.44
N ASN A 101 7.51 26.01 14.16
CA ASN A 101 6.65 27.15 14.36
C ASN A 101 5.34 27.01 13.58
N GLY A 102 4.22 27.00 14.31
CA GLY A 102 2.90 27.46 13.85
C GLY A 102 2.29 26.77 12.63
N MET A 103 1.72 25.57 12.79
CA MET A 103 0.56 25.16 11.99
C MET A 103 -0.23 24.05 12.70
N GLU A 104 -1.49 24.34 13.05
CA GLU A 104 -2.41 23.44 13.73
C GLU A 104 -2.97 22.40 12.73
N ILE A 105 -2.60 21.13 12.84
CA ILE A 105 -3.16 20.07 11.98
C ILE A 105 -4.46 19.55 12.59
N LYS A 106 -5.59 20.01 12.03
CA LYS A 106 -6.93 19.50 12.32
C LYS A 106 -7.03 18.02 11.94
N LYS A 107 -7.62 17.23 12.85
CA LYS A 107 -7.95 15.81 12.65
C LYS A 107 -8.98 15.68 11.52
N LEU A 108 -8.54 15.25 10.33
CA LEU A 108 -9.43 14.98 9.20
C LEU A 108 -10.21 13.68 9.46
N LYS A 109 -11.55 13.80 9.50
CA LYS A 109 -12.49 12.68 9.53
C LYS A 109 -12.46 11.99 8.16
N ILE A 110 -12.31 10.67 8.14
CA ILE A 110 -12.41 9.87 6.91
C ILE A 110 -13.89 9.62 6.65
N ASP A 111 -14.39 10.13 5.53
CA ASP A 111 -15.76 9.95 5.07
C ASP A 111 -15.96 8.54 4.48
N SER A 112 -16.99 7.86 4.95
CA SER A 112 -17.43 6.54 4.54
C SER A 112 -18.23 6.61 3.24
N LYS A 113 -17.58 6.49 2.07
CA LYS A 113 -18.26 6.20 0.80
C LYS A 113 -17.31 5.54 -0.20
N PHE A 114 -17.31 4.21 -0.28
CA PHE A 114 -17.14 3.43 -1.51
C PHE A 114 -17.62 2.02 -1.19
N LYS A 115 -18.92 1.81 -1.40
CA LYS A 115 -19.54 0.49 -1.52
C LYS A 115 -19.70 0.21 -3.02
N ASP A 116 -19.67 -1.08 -3.34
CA ASP A 116 -20.01 -1.71 -4.61
C ASP A 116 -18.83 -1.87 -5.57
N GLU A 117 -18.19 -3.05 -5.53
CA GLU A 117 -18.09 -4.01 -6.65
C GLU A 117 -17.54 -5.35 -6.12
N ASP A 118 -18.37 -6.08 -5.38
CA ASP A 118 -18.14 -7.49 -5.03
C ASP A 118 -18.49 -8.37 -6.25
N ASN A 119 -17.55 -8.64 -7.19
CA ASN A 119 -17.60 -9.85 -8.04
C ASN A 119 -16.39 -10.14 -8.98
N ILE A 120 -15.13 -10.09 -8.50
CA ILE A 120 -13.98 -10.47 -9.37
C ILE A 120 -13.07 -11.56 -8.74
N LEU A 121 -13.55 -12.29 -7.74
CA LEU A 121 -12.70 -13.26 -7.03
C LEU A 121 -12.77 -14.72 -7.52
N GLU A 122 -13.58 -15.07 -8.52
CA GLU A 122 -13.60 -16.47 -9.01
C GLU A 122 -12.61 -16.81 -10.13
N ASN A 123 -11.98 -15.84 -10.81
CA ASN A 123 -11.23 -16.15 -12.05
C ASN A 123 -9.72 -15.87 -12.05
N LEU A 124 -9.07 -15.55 -10.92
CA LEU A 124 -7.64 -15.19 -10.94
C LEU A 124 -6.68 -16.27 -10.40
N PHE A 125 -7.17 -17.48 -10.11
CA PHE A 125 -6.34 -18.57 -9.57
C PHE A 125 -6.50 -19.93 -10.27
N THR A 126 -6.85 -19.96 -11.56
CA THR A 126 -6.58 -21.11 -12.45
C THR A 126 -5.58 -20.69 -13.51
#